data_AF-A0A951WD70-F1
#
_entry.id   AF-A0A951WD70-F1
#
_cell.length_a   1.000
_cell.length_b   1.000
_cell.length_c   1.000
_cell.angle_alpha   90.00
_cell.angle_beta   90.00
_cell.angle_gamma   90.00
#
_symmetry.space_group_name_H-M   'P 1'
#
loop_
_entity.id
_entity.type
_entity.pdbx_description
1 polymer ?
#
loop_
_entity_poly.entity_id
_entity_poly.type
_entity_poly.pdbx_seq_one_letter_code
_entity_poly.pdbx_strand_id
1 'polypeptide(L)'
;KRIFEVDPSEMMLAFQYMLKLKIVMPAHFLRESGEPIGRAFEIFSDSAQRLGVYTAFDYVDIIRKLIKMWGIDKITKLTEEAERARDYIMKLPERLDKISERIAIPESSPRLKWVY
;
A
#
# COMPACT_ATOMS: atom_id res chain seq x y z
N LYS A 1 15.43 -1.27 -8.88
CA LYS A 1 16.75 -1.87 -8.59
C LYS A 1 17.92 -1.02 -9.12
N ARG A 2 18.10 -0.86 -10.43
CA ARG A 2 19.22 -0.08 -11.03
C ARG A 2 19.40 1.33 -10.45
N ILE A 3 18.32 2.05 -10.16
CA ILE A 3 18.41 3.40 -9.58
C ILE A 3 19.06 3.44 -8.19
N PHE A 4 18.93 2.39 -7.36
CA PHE A 4 19.64 2.32 -6.08
C PHE A 4 21.16 2.13 -6.24
N GLU A 5 21.64 1.73 -7.43
CA GLU A 5 23.07 1.63 -7.72
C GLU A 5 23.67 2.98 -8.13
N VAL A 6 22.82 3.89 -8.63
CA VAL A 6 23.23 5.20 -9.16
C VAL A 6 23.00 6.32 -8.15
N ASP A 7 21.81 6.32 -7.53
CA ASP A 7 21.39 7.34 -6.56
C ASP A 7 20.62 6.69 -5.40
N PRO A 8 21.33 6.03 -4.46
CA PRO A 8 20.70 5.29 -3.38
C PRO A 8 19.94 6.18 -2.39
N SER A 9 20.42 7.40 -2.16
CA SER A 9 19.82 8.30 -1.17
C SER A 9 18.49 8.87 -1.65
N GLU A 10 18.46 9.47 -2.84
CA GLU A 10 17.22 10.06 -3.36
C GLU A 10 16.16 9.00 -3.65
N MET A 11 16.57 7.82 -4.14
CA MET A 11 15.64 6.72 -4.32
C MET A 11 15.04 6.25 -2.98
N MET A 12 15.82 6.22 -1.89
CA MET A 12 15.33 5.85 -0.56
C MET A 12 14.28 6.87 -0.06
N LEU A 13 14.56 8.16 -0.23
CA LEU A 13 13.65 9.24 0.12
C LEU A 13 12.35 9.17 -0.70
N ALA A 14 12.44 8.96 -2.01
CA ALA A 14 11.28 8.79 -2.89
C ALA A 14 10.44 7.57 -2.49
N PHE A 15 11.09 6.45 -2.14
CA PHE A 15 10.36 5.27 -1.69
C PHE A 15 9.62 5.53 -0.37
N GLN A 16 10.28 6.17 0.60
CA GLN A 16 9.64 6.57 1.86
C GLN A 16 8.47 7.53 1.61
N TYR A 17 8.65 8.50 0.73
CA TYR A 17 7.64 9.50 0.39
C TYR A 17 6.37 8.84 -0.14
N MET A 18 6.50 7.93 -1.11
CA MET A 18 5.35 7.20 -1.66
C MET A 18 4.64 6.35 -0.61
N LEU A 19 5.39 5.70 0.29
CA LEU A 19 4.82 4.90 1.37
C LEU A 19 4.09 5.76 2.41
N LYS A 20 4.58 6.97 2.70
CA LYS A 20 3.88 7.93 3.58
C LYS A 20 2.56 8.41 2.97
N LEU A 21 2.51 8.61 1.65
CA LEU A 21 1.29 8.98 0.93
C LEU A 21 0.27 7.85 0.82
N LYS A 22 0.69 6.61 1.10
CA LYS A 22 0.00 5.36 0.75
C LYS A 22 -0.08 5.18 -0.77
N ILE A 23 0.04 3.93 -1.22
CA ILE A 23 -0.13 3.63 -2.65
C ILE A 23 -1.62 3.57 -2.94
N VAL A 24 -2.14 4.67 -3.47
CA VAL A 24 -3.56 4.80 -3.82
C VAL A 24 -3.89 3.91 -5.01
N MET A 25 -5.02 3.21 -4.93
CA MET A 25 -5.47 2.35 -6.03
C MET A 25 -5.81 3.19 -7.27
N PRO A 26 -5.41 2.78 -8.48
CA PRO A 26 -5.66 3.56 -9.70
C PRO A 26 -7.14 3.89 -9.91
N ALA A 27 -8.04 2.96 -9.55
CA ALA A 27 -9.49 3.09 -9.71
C ALA A 27 -10.21 3.64 -8.47
N HIS A 28 -9.52 4.30 -7.52
CA HIS A 28 -10.14 4.77 -6.27
C HIS A 28 -11.29 5.78 -6.45
N PHE A 29 -11.42 6.41 -7.63
CA PHE A 29 -12.53 7.29 -7.98
C PHE A 29 -13.70 6.60 -8.69
N LEU A 30 -13.69 5.26 -8.81
CA LEU A 30 -14.74 4.50 -9.46
C LEU A 30 -16.11 4.77 -8.82
N ARG A 31 -17.10 5.05 -9.67
CA ARG A 31 -18.49 5.33 -9.29
C ARG A 31 -19.46 4.82 -10.34
N GLU A 32 -20.70 4.60 -9.93
CA GLU A 32 -21.81 4.35 -10.83
C GLU A 32 -22.50 5.66 -11.24
N SER A 33 -23.26 5.63 -12.33
CA SER A 33 -24.03 6.80 -12.76
C SER A 33 -24.98 7.25 -11.66
N GLY A 34 -24.94 8.55 -11.34
CA GLY A 34 -25.74 9.17 -10.28
C GLY A 34 -25.16 9.06 -8.86
N GLU A 35 -24.08 8.30 -8.65
CA GLU A 35 -23.49 8.09 -7.32
C GLU A 35 -22.30 9.02 -7.03
N PRO A 36 -21.96 9.25 -5.74
CA PRO A 36 -20.76 9.97 -5.34
C PRO A 36 -19.48 9.34 -5.90
N ILE A 37 -18.45 10.17 -6.10
CA ILE A 37 -17.12 9.72 -6.53
C ILE A 37 -16.56 8.72 -5.51
N GLY A 38 -16.03 7.59 -6.00
CA GLY A 38 -15.40 6.56 -5.15
C GLY A 38 -16.38 5.59 -4.49
N ARG A 39 -17.69 5.84 -4.53
CA ARG A 39 -18.66 4.98 -3.82
C ARG A 39 -18.63 3.52 -4.29
N ALA A 40 -18.50 3.31 -5.60
CA ALA A 40 -18.41 1.96 -6.15
C ALA A 40 -17.08 1.29 -5.82
N PHE A 41 -15.99 2.07 -5.73
CA PHE A 41 -14.69 1.57 -5.29
C PHE A 41 -14.75 1.05 -3.85
N GLU A 42 -15.34 1.79 -2.91
CA GLU A 42 -15.47 1.35 -1.51
C GLU A 42 -16.17 -0.02 -1.39
N ILE A 43 -17.33 -0.15 -2.03
CA ILE A 43 -18.14 -1.38 -2.02
C ILE A 43 -17.37 -2.53 -2.65
N PHE A 44 -16.68 -2.26 -3.77
CA PHE A 44 -15.84 -3.23 -4.45
C PHE A 44 -14.65 -3.66 -3.60
N SER A 45 -13.93 -2.73 -2.96
CA SER A 45 -12.78 -3.03 -2.13
C SER A 45 -13.16 -3.83 -0.88
N ASP A 46 -14.30 -3.51 -0.25
CA ASP A 46 -14.81 -4.28 0.89
C ASP A 46 -15.15 -5.73 0.48
N SER A 47 -15.75 -5.89 -0.71
CA SER A 47 -16.05 -7.22 -1.26
C SER A 47 -14.77 -8.01 -1.57
N ALA A 48 -13.77 -7.37 -2.19
CA ALA A 48 -12.48 -8.00 -2.49
C ALA A 48 -11.74 -8.42 -1.22
N GLN A 49 -11.80 -7.59 -0.17
CA GLN A 49 -11.18 -7.88 1.11
C GLN A 49 -11.92 -9.02 1.85
N ARG A 50 -13.26 -9.04 1.81
CA ARG A 50 -14.07 -10.13 2.41
C ARG A 50 -13.83 -11.48 1.73
N LEU A 51 -13.70 -11.48 0.39
CA LEU A 51 -13.42 -12.68 -0.40
C LEU A 51 -11.95 -13.12 -0.35
N GLY A 52 -11.07 -12.33 0.28
CA GLY A 52 -9.63 -12.63 0.35
C GLY A 52 -8.90 -12.51 -1.00
N VAL A 53 -9.47 -11.82 -1.99
CA VAL A 53 -8.84 -11.61 -3.29
C VAL A 53 -7.70 -10.58 -3.19
N TYR A 54 -7.95 -9.51 -2.44
CA TYR A 54 -6.96 -8.51 -2.10
C TYR A 54 -7.33 -7.86 -0.76
N THR A 55 -6.47 -8.01 0.23
CA THR A 55 -6.68 -7.56 1.60
C THR A 55 -5.64 -6.53 2.03
N ALA A 56 -5.87 -5.90 3.17
CA ALA A 56 -4.87 -5.05 3.80
C ALA A 56 -3.55 -5.81 4.10
N PHE A 57 -3.61 -7.11 4.40
CA PHE A 57 -2.40 -7.93 4.60
C PHE A 57 -1.62 -8.14 3.31
N ASP A 58 -2.30 -8.32 2.18
CA ASP A 58 -1.64 -8.41 0.86
C ASP A 58 -0.86 -7.13 0.54
N TYR A 59 -1.41 -5.97 0.91
CA TYR A 59 -0.72 -4.69 0.77
C TYR A 59 0.58 -4.67 1.59
N VAL A 60 0.55 -5.13 2.84
CA VAL A 60 1.75 -5.22 3.69
C VAL A 60 2.76 -6.21 3.11
N ASP A 61 2.30 -7.36 2.62
CA ASP A 61 3.16 -8.38 2.03
C ASP A 61 3.85 -7.90 0.75
N ILE A 62 3.18 -7.08 -0.07
CA ILE A 62 3.81 -6.43 -1.22
C ILE A 62 4.95 -5.53 -0.76
N ILE A 63 4.75 -4.73 0.30
CA ILE A 63 5.81 -3.87 0.85
C ILE A 63 6.99 -4.73 1.35
N ARG A 64 6.72 -5.81 2.12
CA ARG A 64 7.76 -6.75 2.58
C ARG A 64 8.53 -7.36 1.41
N LYS A 65 7.83 -7.79 0.35
CA LYS A 65 8.43 -8.34 -0.87
C LYS A 65 9.33 -7.32 -1.56
N LEU A 66 8.90 -6.06 -1.69
CA LEU A 66 9.71 -5.00 -2.30
C LEU A 66 10.96 -4.69 -1.46
N ILE A 67 10.81 -4.58 -0.13
CA ILE A 67 11.93 -4.38 0.81
C ILE A 67 12.99 -5.48 0.62
N LYS A 68 12.56 -6.76 0.62
CA LYS A 68 13.45 -7.91 0.44
C LYS A 68 14.05 -7.96 -0.96
N MET A 69 13.25 -7.75 -1.99
CA MET A 69 13.69 -7.84 -3.39
C MET A 69 14.73 -6.78 -3.73
N TRP A 70 14.59 -5.57 -3.19
CA TRP A 70 15.54 -4.49 -3.39
C TRP A 70 16.69 -4.47 -2.37
N GLY A 71 16.63 -5.33 -1.36
CA GLY A 71 17.69 -5.44 -0.33
C GLY A 71 17.86 -4.15 0.46
N ILE A 72 16.74 -3.50 0.81
CA ILE A 72 16.71 -2.17 1.44
C ILE A 72 17.53 -2.14 2.73
N ASP A 73 17.55 -3.23 3.49
CA ASP A 73 18.33 -3.42 4.72
C ASP A 73 19.84 -3.35 4.51
N LYS A 74 20.32 -3.62 3.30
CA LYS A 74 21.75 -3.71 2.96
C LYS A 74 22.29 -2.47 2.25
N ILE A 75 21.43 -1.50 1.95
CA ILE A 75 21.85 -0.27 1.30
C ILE A 75 22.58 0.59 2.33
N THR A 76 23.82 0.92 2.00
CA THR A 76 24.77 1.69 2.82
C THR A 76 25.23 2.93 2.06
N LYS A 77 26.04 3.78 2.71
CA LYS A 77 26.52 5.07 2.17
C LYS A 77 25.37 6.03 1.80
N LEU A 78 24.32 6.01 2.63
CA LEU A 78 23.18 6.92 2.51
C LEU A 78 23.49 8.23 3.24
N THR A 79 22.80 9.30 2.84
CA THR A 79 22.73 10.52 3.66
C THR A 79 21.99 10.24 4.97
N GLU A 80 22.18 11.09 5.98
CA GLU A 80 21.51 10.94 7.29
C GLU A 80 19.97 10.90 7.16
N GLU A 81 19.42 11.67 6.23
CA GLU A 81 17.98 11.64 5.95
C GLU A 81 17.54 10.32 5.31
N ALA A 82 18.32 9.80 4.36
CA ALA A 82 18.03 8.52 3.72
C ALA A 82 18.21 7.32 4.66
N GLU A 83 19.15 7.37 5.62
CA GLU A 83 19.25 6.38 6.71
C GLU A 83 17.96 6.36 7.56
N ARG A 84 17.47 7.54 7.99
CA ARG A 84 16.19 7.66 8.70
C ARG A 84 15.00 7.18 7.88
N ALA A 85 15.04 7.41 6.56
CA ALA A 85 14.03 6.91 5.63
C ALA A 85 14.04 5.38 5.55
N ARG A 86 15.22 4.76 5.43
CA ARG A 86 15.38 3.30 5.47
C ARG A 86 14.79 2.73 6.77
N ASP A 87 15.14 3.29 7.92
CA ASP A 87 14.65 2.82 9.22
C ASP A 87 13.13 2.92 9.35
N TYR A 88 12.53 3.98 8.82
CA TYR A 88 11.07 4.10 8.72
C TYR A 88 10.47 2.99 7.84
N ILE A 89 11.03 2.77 6.65
CA ILE A 89 10.54 1.77 5.70
C ILE A 89 10.63 0.37 6.31
N MET A 90 11.74 0.05 6.99
CA MET A 90 11.95 -1.27 7.62
C MET A 90 10.93 -1.57 8.74
N LYS A 91 10.48 -0.55 9.48
CA LYS A 91 9.46 -0.69 10.55
C LYS A 91 8.02 -0.60 10.05
N LEU A 92 7.81 -0.11 8.83
CA LEU A 92 6.48 0.16 8.30
C LEU A 92 5.60 -1.10 8.21
N PRO A 93 6.09 -2.27 7.72
CA PRO A 93 5.25 -3.46 7.62
C PRO A 93 4.62 -3.88 8.94
N GLU A 94 5.41 -3.96 10.03
CA GLU A 94 4.92 -4.35 11.35
C GLU A 94 3.88 -3.38 11.90
N ARG A 95 4.03 -2.08 11.59
CA ARG A 95 3.02 -1.08 11.95
C ARG A 95 1.71 -1.29 11.18
N LEU A 96 1.80 -1.62 9.89
CA LEU A 96 0.62 -1.82 9.05
C LEU A 96 -0.08 -3.14 9.35
N ASP A 97 0.62 -4.19 9.77
CA ASP A 97 -0.01 -5.43 10.25
C ASP A 97 -0.93 -5.16 11.44
N LYS A 98 -0.43 -4.44 12.46
CA LYS A 98 -1.24 -4.05 13.63
C LYS A 98 -2.45 -3.20 13.28
N ILE A 99 -2.39 -2.44 12.20
CA ILE A 99 -3.53 -1.68 11.68
C ILE A 99 -4.50 -2.63 10.97
N SER A 100 -3.97 -3.54 10.15
CA SER A 100 -4.74 -4.52 9.36
C SER A 100 -5.55 -5.46 10.24
N GLU A 101 -5.00 -5.89 11.38
CA GLU A 101 -5.69 -6.70 12.41
C GLU A 101 -6.95 -6.04 12.98
N ARG A 102 -7.03 -4.69 12.91
CA ARG A 102 -8.12 -3.92 13.50
C ARG A 102 -9.18 -3.51 12.47
N ILE A 103 -8.99 -3.87 11.19
CA ILE A 103 -9.94 -3.51 10.14
C ILE A 103 -11.20 -4.36 10.29
N ALA A 104 -12.31 -3.71 10.61
CA ALA A 104 -13.63 -4.31 10.55
C ALA A 104 -14.13 -4.32 9.11
N ILE A 105 -14.35 -5.50 8.55
CA ILE A 105 -14.91 -5.66 7.21
C ILE A 105 -16.43 -5.80 7.38
N PRO A 106 -17.25 -4.99 6.71
CA PRO A 106 -18.70 -5.15 6.75
C PRO A 106 -19.09 -6.56 6.29
N GLU A 107 -20.07 -7.20 6.94
CA GLU A 107 -20.51 -8.56 6.58
C GLU A 107 -21.30 -8.58 5.28
N SER A 108 -22.11 -7.54 5.03
CA SER A 108 -22.94 -7.40 3.83
C SER A 108 -22.32 -6.40 2.85
N SER A 109 -22.42 -6.68 1.55
CA SER A 109 -22.12 -5.70 0.51
C SER A 109 -23.42 -5.12 -0.04
N PRO A 110 -23.53 -3.78 -0.18
CA PRO A 110 -24.54 -3.19 -1.06
C PRO A 110 -24.45 -3.79 -2.47
N ARG A 111 -25.59 -3.87 -3.15
CA ARG A 111 -25.65 -4.38 -4.53
C ARG A 111 -25.09 -3.33 -5.50
N LEU A 112 -24.11 -3.73 -6.30
CA LEU A 112 -23.60 -2.95 -7.44
C LEU A 112 -24.49 -3.19 -8.67
N LYS A 113 -24.68 -2.16 -9.51
CA LYS A 113 -25.43 -2.21 -10.78
C LYS A 113 -24.77 -3.11 -11.83
N TRP A 114 -23.53 -3.55 -11.60
CA TRP A 114 -22.82 -4.49 -12.48
C TRP A 114 -23.38 -5.91 -12.41
N VAL A 115 -24.13 -6.23 -11.35
CA VAL A 115 -24.68 -7.57 -11.10
C VAL A 115 -26.20 -7.51 -11.20
N TYR A 116 -26.72 -8.09 -12.30
CA TYR A 116 -28.16 -8.19 -12.63
C TYR A 116 -28.87 -9.31 -11.88
#